data_AF-A0A527G8R9-F1
#
_entry.id   AF-A0A527G8R9-F1
#
_cell.length_a   1.000
_cell.length_b   1.000
_cell.length_c   1.000
_cell.angle_alpha   90.00
_cell.angle_beta   90.00
_cell.angle_gamma   90.00
#
_symmetry.space_group_name_H-M   'P 1'
#
loop_
_entity.id
_entity.type
_entity.pdbx_description
1 polymer ?
#
loop_
_entity_poly.entity_id
_entity_poly.type
_entity_poly.pdbx_seq_one_letter_code
_entity_poly.pdbx_strand_id
1 'polypeptide(L)'
;AMIVATATHQVPPFEDAAATRDASLFLDMDLSILGAAPDAFDAYERAVRREYHWVEEPMWRAGRSAVLKTFLARPHIFHTEEFRQRFEPQARENMTRSLQALQTPL
;
A
#
# COMPACT_ATOMS: atom_id res chain seq x y z
N ALA A 1 -8.53 5.56 -17.78
CA ALA A 1 -7.99 4.22 -17.49
C ALA A 1 -7.08 4.24 -16.26
N MET A 2 -5.99 5.02 -16.25
CA MET A 2 -5.00 5.03 -15.16
C MET A 2 -5.52 5.49 -13.78
N ILE A 3 -6.32 6.57 -13.72
CA ILE A 3 -6.92 7.05 -12.45
C ILE A 3 -7.85 6.01 -11.82
N VAL A 4 -8.55 5.21 -12.63
CA VAL A 4 -9.43 4.14 -12.11
C VAL A 4 -8.59 2.97 -11.56
N ALA A 5 -7.41 2.74 -12.12
CA ALA A 5 -6.53 1.66 -11.70
C ALA A 5 -5.95 1.86 -10.29
N THR A 6 -5.86 3.10 -9.79
CA THR A 6 -5.41 3.37 -8.41
C THR A 6 -6.40 2.86 -7.35
N ALA A 7 -7.67 2.64 -7.70
CA ALA A 7 -8.64 2.09 -6.75
C ALA A 7 -8.27 0.66 -6.31
N THR A 8 -7.74 -0.15 -7.23
CA THR A 8 -7.38 -1.56 -6.96
C THR A 8 -5.86 -1.77 -6.92
N HIS A 9 -5.09 -0.83 -7.45
CA HIS A 9 -3.66 -0.95 -7.71
C HIS A 9 -3.33 -2.21 -8.53
N GLN A 10 -4.18 -2.51 -9.52
CA GLN A 10 -3.98 -3.58 -10.49
C GLN A 10 -3.77 -2.97 -11.87
N VAL A 11 -2.80 -3.50 -12.61
CA VAL A 11 -2.50 -3.06 -13.98
C VAL A 11 -3.66 -3.50 -14.88
N PRO A 12 -4.38 -2.57 -15.54
CA PRO A 12 -5.40 -2.92 -16.52
C PRO A 12 -4.79 -3.70 -17.69
N PRO A 13 -5.56 -4.56 -18.38
CA PRO A 13 -5.08 -5.19 -19.60
C PRO A 13 -4.94 -4.13 -20.70
N PHE A 14 -3.71 -3.88 -21.15
CA PHE A 14 -3.42 -3.08 -22.33
C PHE A 14 -2.86 -4.00 -23.43
N GLU A 15 -3.24 -3.73 -24.68
CA GLU A 15 -2.68 -4.45 -25.83
C GLU A 15 -1.22 -4.03 -26.12
N ASP A 16 -0.88 -2.78 -25.79
CA ASP A 16 0.46 -2.24 -25.91
C ASP A 16 1.31 -2.55 -24.66
N ALA A 17 2.46 -3.18 -24.89
CA ALA A 17 3.42 -3.51 -23.84
C ALA A 17 4.04 -2.25 -23.21
N ALA A 18 4.21 -1.16 -23.97
CA ALA A 18 4.73 0.09 -23.41
C ALA A 18 3.70 0.71 -22.45
N ALA A 19 2.43 0.80 -22.86
CA ALA A 19 1.33 1.23 -21.98
C ALA A 19 1.20 0.36 -20.72
N THR A 20 1.38 -0.96 -20.83
CA THR A 20 1.38 -1.87 -19.68
C THR A 20 2.51 -1.54 -18.70
N ARG A 21 3.71 -1.25 -19.21
CA ARG A 21 4.85 -0.90 -18.37
C ARG A 21 4.69 0.47 -17.72
N ASP A 22 4.19 1.46 -18.44
CA ASP A 22 3.91 2.78 -17.89
C ASP A 22 2.87 2.73 -16.77
N ALA A 23 1.81 1.93 -16.95
CA ALA A 23 0.80 1.73 -15.90
C ALA A 23 1.39 1.01 -14.67
N SER A 24 2.26 0.02 -14.88
CA SER A 24 2.96 -0.67 -13.79
C SER A 24 3.80 0.31 -12.97
N LEU A 25 4.61 1.14 -13.64
CA LEU A 25 5.45 2.15 -13.00
C LEU A 25 4.62 3.21 -12.27
N PHE A 26 3.50 3.66 -12.86
CA PHE A 26 2.61 4.63 -12.24
C PHE A 26 2.02 4.11 -10.92
N LEU A 27 1.53 2.87 -10.91
CA LEU A 27 0.98 2.25 -9.70
C LEU A 27 2.07 1.96 -8.66
N ASP A 28 3.28 1.64 -9.09
CA ASP A 28 4.43 1.46 -8.19
C ASP A 28 4.85 2.76 -7.51
N MET A 29 4.81 3.89 -8.24
CA MET A 29 5.05 5.21 -7.66
C MET A 29 3.98 5.58 -6.63
N ASP A 30 2.72 5.28 -6.92
CA ASP A 30 1.59 5.50 -6.00
C ASP A 30 1.76 4.69 -4.69
N LEU A 31 2.22 3.44 -4.80
CA LEU A 31 2.48 2.56 -3.65
C LEU A 31 3.83 2.80 -2.95
N SER A 32 4.70 3.67 -3.48
CA SER A 32 6.08 3.81 -3.01
C SER A 32 6.20 4.21 -1.54
N ILE A 33 5.20 4.92 -0.99
CA ILE A 33 5.15 5.30 0.43
C ILE A 33 5.18 4.07 1.35
N LEU A 34 4.67 2.92 0.91
CA LEU A 34 4.67 1.70 1.71
C LEU A 34 6.11 1.25 2.01
N GLY A 35 7.01 1.36 1.04
CA GLY A 35 8.43 1.00 1.16
C GLY A 35 9.34 2.15 1.59
N ALA A 36 8.79 3.28 2.05
CA ALA A 36 9.58 4.39 2.56
C ALA A 36 10.30 4.03 3.87
N ALA A 37 11.24 4.89 4.29
CA ALA A 37 11.88 4.78 5.59
C ALA A 37 10.82 4.71 6.71
N PRO A 38 11.04 3.93 7.79
CA PRO A 38 10.03 3.67 8.83
C PRO A 38 9.36 4.93 9.38
N ASP A 39 10.13 5.99 9.66
CA ASP A 39 9.60 7.25 10.20
C ASP A 39 8.65 7.97 9.23
N ALA A 40 8.93 7.89 7.92
CA ALA A 40 8.09 8.48 6.89
C ALA A 40 6.79 7.70 6.72
N PHE A 41 6.86 6.36 6.74
CA PHE A 41 5.69 5.50 6.74
C PHE A 41 4.82 5.72 8.00
N ASP A 42 5.44 5.89 9.17
CA ASP A 42 4.71 6.17 10.41
C ASP A 42 4.04 7.55 10.40
N ALA A 43 4.68 8.55 9.81
CA ALA A 43 4.07 9.86 9.58
C ALA A 43 2.87 9.76 8.64
N TYR A 44 2.97 8.93 7.60
CA TYR A 44 1.87 8.60 6.71
C TYR A 44 0.72 7.90 7.45
N GLU A 45 0.96 6.83 8.21
CA GLU A 45 -0.11 6.15 8.98
C GLU A 45 -0.85 7.11 9.92
N ARG A 46 -0.10 7.99 10.62
CA ARG A 46 -0.72 9.02 11.47
C ARG A 46 -1.57 10.01 10.67
N ALA A 47 -1.15 10.37 9.46
CA ALA A 47 -1.93 11.23 8.58
C ALA A 47 -3.23 10.55 8.14
N VAL A 48 -3.17 9.28 7.72
CA VAL A 48 -4.37 8.51 7.38
C VAL A 48 -5.31 8.40 8.60
N ARG A 49 -4.79 8.12 9.80
CA ARG A 49 -5.64 8.09 11.02
C ARG A 49 -6.37 9.42 11.26
N ARG A 50 -5.73 10.56 11.00
CA ARG A 50 -6.33 11.90 11.15
C ARG A 50 -7.42 12.16 10.11
N GLU A 51 -7.22 11.73 8.87
CA GLU A 51 -8.22 11.86 7.80
C GLU A 51 -9.52 11.12 8.15
N TYR A 52 -9.39 9.94 8.76
CA TYR A 52 -10.50 9.12 9.24
C TYR A 52 -10.80 9.31 10.74
N HIS A 53 -10.48 10.47 11.34
CA HIS A 53 -10.71 10.71 12.77
C HIS A 53 -12.19 10.53 13.19
N TRP A 54 -13.12 10.73 12.26
CA TRP A 54 -14.56 10.57 12.44
C TRP A 54 -15.03 9.10 12.48
N VAL A 55 -14.17 8.14 12.12
CA VAL A 55 -14.45 6.71 12.24
C VAL A 55 -14.12 6.24 13.65
N GLU A 56 -15.07 5.55 14.30
CA GLU A 56 -14.89 4.96 15.62
C GLU A 56 -13.71 3.98 15.64
N GLU A 57 -12.95 3.98 16.75
CA GLU A 57 -11.67 3.26 16.86
C GLU A 57 -11.77 1.77 16.50
N PRO A 58 -12.78 0.99 16.96
CA PRO A 58 -12.89 -0.42 16.60
C PRO A 58 -13.09 -0.64 15.08
N MET A 59 -13.91 0.21 14.46
CA MET A 59 -14.18 0.15 13.01
C MET A 59 -12.96 0.57 12.20
N TRP A 60 -12.26 1.63 12.63
CA TRP A 60 -11.01 2.08 12.02
C TRP A 60 -9.95 0.96 12.05
N ARG A 61 -9.70 0.36 13.21
CA ARG A 61 -8.71 -0.71 13.36
C ARG A 61 -9.05 -1.91 12.47
N ALA A 62 -10.31 -2.32 12.42
CA ALA A 62 -10.77 -3.41 11.57
C ALA A 62 -10.56 -3.09 10.08
N GLY A 63 -11.01 -1.92 9.63
CA GLY A 63 -10.89 -1.48 8.23
C GLY A 63 -9.45 -1.33 7.78
N ARG A 64 -8.61 -0.63 8.56
CA ARG A 64 -7.19 -0.45 8.24
C ARG A 64 -6.44 -1.78 8.23
N SER A 65 -6.72 -2.65 9.20
CA SER A 65 -6.13 -4.00 9.23
C SER A 65 -6.50 -4.82 7.99
N ALA A 66 -7.73 -4.72 7.51
CA ALA A 66 -8.17 -5.41 6.29
C ALA A 66 -7.38 -4.94 5.07
N VAL A 67 -7.20 -3.62 4.89
CA VAL A 67 -6.39 -3.05 3.81
C VAL A 67 -4.95 -3.56 3.84
N LEU A 68 -4.29 -3.51 5.00
CA LEU A 68 -2.91 -3.99 5.14
C LEU A 68 -2.78 -5.48 4.84
N LYS A 69 -3.72 -6.31 5.32
CA LYS A 69 -3.77 -7.74 5.02
C LYS A 69 -3.92 -8.01 3.53
N THR A 70 -4.76 -7.25 2.83
CA THR A 70 -4.95 -7.39 1.37
C THR A 70 -3.65 -7.15 0.60
N PHE A 71 -2.86 -6.14 0.98
CA PHE A 71 -1.56 -5.90 0.35
C PHE A 71 -0.53 -6.98 0.71
N LEU A 72 -0.44 -7.36 1.99
CA LEU A 72 0.51 -8.39 2.45
C LEU A 72 0.26 -9.76 1.82
N ALA A 73 -0.98 -10.08 1.48
CA ALA A 73 -1.37 -11.32 0.80
C ALA A 73 -0.96 -11.38 -0.68
N ARG A 74 -0.55 -10.26 -1.29
CA ARG A 74 -0.08 -10.26 -2.69
C ARG A 74 1.28 -10.96 -2.79
N PRO A 75 1.52 -11.76 -3.85
CA PRO A 75 2.85 -12.31 -4.13
C PRO A 75 3.91 -11.20 -4.24
N HIS A 76 3.55 -10.10 -4.92
CA HIS A 76 4.33 -8.88 -5.00
C HIS A 76 3.46 -7.66 -4.71
N ILE A 77 3.97 -6.71 -3.94
CA ILE A 77 3.29 -5.44 -3.67
C ILE A 77 3.48 -4.51 -4.87
N PHE A 78 4.68 -4.52 -5.44
CA PHE A 78 5.06 -3.73 -6.61
C PHE A 78 5.03 -4.57 -7.88
N HIS A 79 4.70 -3.94 -9.00
CA HIS A 79 4.55 -4.58 -10.31
C HIS A 79 5.89 -4.77 -11.01
N THR A 80 6.78 -3.78 -10.95
CA THR A 80 8.07 -3.78 -11.63
C THR A 80 9.19 -4.35 -10.77
N GLU A 81 10.18 -4.99 -11.41
CA GLU A 81 11.30 -5.62 -10.71
C GLU A 81 12.15 -4.59 -9.96
N GLU A 82 12.34 -3.40 -10.55
CA GLU A 82 13.11 -2.31 -9.99
C GLU A 82 12.50 -1.81 -8.66
N PHE A 83 11.17 -1.71 -8.58
CA PHE A 83 10.48 -1.33 -7.33
C PHE A 83 10.42 -2.47 -6.33
N ARG A 84 10.24 -3.73 -6.77
CA ARG A 84 10.27 -4.89 -5.88
C ARG A 84 11.59 -4.97 -5.13
N GLN A 85 12.71 -4.90 -5.84
CA GLN A 85 14.03 -4.95 -5.23
C GLN A 85 14.28 -3.78 -4.28
N ARG A 86 13.84 -2.59 -4.65
CA ARG A 86 14.11 -1.36 -3.90
C ARG A 86 13.22 -1.17 -2.68
N PHE A 87 11.94 -1.52 -2.75
CA PHE A 87 10.92 -1.10 -1.79
C PHE A 87 10.19 -2.25 -1.11
N GLU A 88 10.09 -3.43 -1.73
CA GLU A 88 9.23 -4.50 -1.22
C GLU A 88 9.64 -5.03 0.16
N PRO A 89 10.94 -5.25 0.47
CA PRO A 89 11.34 -5.70 1.80
C PRO A 89 10.87 -4.73 2.90
N GLN A 90 11.16 -3.43 2.72
CA GLN A 90 10.77 -2.40 3.68
C GLN A 90 9.24 -2.25 3.76
N ALA A 91 8.53 -2.38 2.64
CA ALA A 91 7.07 -2.30 2.61
C ALA A 91 6.41 -3.40 3.42
N ARG A 92 6.92 -4.64 3.32
CA ARG A 92 6.42 -5.77 4.11
C ARG A 92 6.68 -5.57 5.60
N GLU A 93 7.87 -5.09 5.98
CA GLU A 93 8.19 -4.77 7.38
C GLU A 93 7.28 -3.69 7.96
N ASN A 94 7.14 -2.57 7.24
CA ASN A 94 6.30 -1.43 7.64
C ASN A 94 4.84 -1.85 7.85
N MET A 95 4.24 -2.51 6.85
CA MET A 95 2.84 -2.92 6.93
C MET A 95 2.60 -4.01 7.98
N THR A 96 3.55 -4.93 8.18
CA THR A 96 3.44 -5.96 9.23
C THR A 96 3.48 -5.33 10.62
N ARG A 97 4.43 -4.41 10.88
CA ARG A 97 4.51 -3.67 12.15
C ARG A 97 3.22 -2.87 12.41
N SER A 98 2.72 -2.18 11.39
CA SER A 98 1.46 -1.45 11.48
C SER A 98 0.27 -2.36 11.78
N LEU A 99 0.18 -3.50 11.10
CA LEU A 99 -0.88 -4.48 11.33
C LEU A 99 -0.83 -5.04 12.77
N GLN A 100 0.36 -5.36 13.28
CA GLN A 100 0.52 -5.82 14.66
C GLN A 100 0.02 -4.78 15.66
N ALA A 101 0.42 -3.51 15.50
CA ALA A 101 -0.03 -2.42 16.36
C ALA A 101 -1.56 -2.22 16.36
N LEU A 102 -2.23 -2.51 15.24
CA LEU A 102 -3.69 -2.47 15.12
C LEU A 102 -4.41 -3.70 15.72
N GLN A 103 -3.70 -4.80 15.95
CA GLN A 103 -4.25 -6.03 16.52
C GLN A 103 -3.99 -6.19 18.01
N THR A 104 -2.94 -5.54 18.54
CA THR A 104 -2.68 -5.52 19.98
C THR A 104 -3.84 -4.79 20.69
N PRO A 105 -4.50 -5.42 21.68
CA PRO A 105 -5.48 -4.74 22.52
C PRO A 105 -4.84 -3.58 23.28
N LEU A 106 -5.58 -2.50 23.51
CA LEU A 106 -5.18 -1.44 24.44
C LEU A 106 -5.17 -1.95 25.89
#